data_AF-A0A2V8TXM0-F1
#
_entry.id   AF-A0A2V8TXM0-F1
#
_cell.length_a   1.000
_cell.length_b   1.000
_cell.length_c   1.000
_cell.angle_alpha   90.00
_cell.angle_beta   90.00
_cell.angle_gamma   90.00
#
_symmetry.space_group_name_H-M   'P 1'
#
loop_
_entity.id
_entity.type
_entity.pdbx_description
1 polymer ?
#
loop_
_entity_poly.entity_id
_entity_poly.type
_entity_poly.pdbx_seq_one_letter_code
_entity_poly.pdbx_strand_id
1 'polypeptide(L)'
;MGPRTPAASPKVVERFFEFSLLGMLASGYFAVVASGYLDWPTAALTLAGLCLRGLMVAGVVELELSNRLVAAITVGYIGFYPLDYYFVSGSFLTATVHLVFFLAVLKLLTAKTNRDYNYVKMIAAMELLAAAILSANLSFFVFLTLFLLFAIASFASSEVRRSTQLRRSVVRGGLLAFPRRLGTLSVFLFGGILVMTAGLFFVLPRTARAALERFVPQRYRLPGFSNEVRLGQIGEIKQSSAPVMHVRSYGGEGLLQVRWRGAALTQFDGKRWFNPPGNEELLKVEHGVLAFKRSRHWRPGRDVAYQVHLNDIAADTLFFAGTPETISINLPFLRRTRSGSILVSPRFGLGGLNYGVYSFLEDESAEVSATPDPLTPLARDELLLMPNIDARIRSLAREMTAGATTDLEKARELEYGLRKNYGYTLQLLPAAVADPLSHFLFVRKKGHCEYFASAMAVMLRTLGIPSRVITGFQSGVYNPMTGWQLVRASDAHSWVEAWITGRGWTTFDPTPPDPGSAAGGVMARLGL
;
A
#
# COMPACT_ATOMS: atom_id res chain seq x y z
N MET A 1 6.66 -61.25 -53.55
CA MET A 1 5.90 -60.89 -52.35
C MET A 1 6.87 -60.85 -51.17
N GLY A 2 7.18 -59.66 -50.65
CA GLY A 2 7.96 -59.47 -49.42
C GLY A 2 7.13 -58.67 -48.40
N PRO A 3 7.27 -58.90 -47.10
CA PRO A 3 6.27 -58.53 -46.11
C PRO A 3 6.18 -57.01 -45.94
N ARG A 4 4.95 -56.49 -46.03
CA ARG A 4 4.63 -55.09 -45.74
C ARG A 4 4.71 -54.87 -44.23
N THR A 5 5.71 -54.13 -43.75
CA THR A 5 5.72 -53.59 -42.38
C THR A 5 4.79 -52.37 -42.29
N PRO A 6 3.92 -52.26 -41.27
CA PRO A 6 2.95 -51.19 -41.16
C PRO A 6 3.60 -49.88 -40.66
N ALA A 7 3.04 -48.75 -41.11
CA ALA A 7 3.52 -47.39 -40.89
C ALA A 7 3.58 -46.98 -39.39
N ALA A 8 4.78 -46.68 -38.89
CA ALA A 8 5.04 -46.22 -37.51
C ALA A 8 5.05 -44.67 -37.34
N SER A 9 4.79 -43.90 -38.39
CA SER A 9 4.93 -42.43 -38.41
C SER A 9 3.94 -41.62 -37.54
N PRO A 10 2.66 -42.00 -37.37
CA PRO A 10 1.72 -41.17 -36.60
C PRO A 10 1.93 -41.29 -35.08
N LYS A 11 2.35 -42.48 -34.61
CA LYS A 11 2.42 -42.81 -33.19
C LYS A 11 3.53 -42.05 -32.44
N VAL A 12 4.63 -41.73 -33.12
CA VAL A 12 5.77 -41.02 -32.49
C VAL A 12 5.44 -39.54 -32.26
N VAL A 13 4.80 -38.89 -33.23
CA VAL A 13 4.35 -37.49 -33.11
C VAL A 13 3.27 -37.36 -32.04
N GLU A 14 2.34 -38.32 -32.01
CA GLU A 14 1.28 -38.38 -30.99
C GLU A 14 1.87 -38.49 -29.58
N ARG A 15 2.79 -39.43 -29.34
CA ARG A 15 3.45 -39.61 -28.03
C ARG A 15 4.23 -38.37 -27.59
N PHE A 16 4.94 -37.72 -28.51
CA PHE A 16 5.68 -36.49 -28.19
C PHE A 16 4.74 -35.33 -27.83
N PHE A 17 3.61 -35.21 -28.54
CA PHE A 17 2.57 -34.23 -28.24
C PHE A 17 1.95 -34.48 -26.86
N GLU A 18 1.57 -35.73 -26.56
CA GLU A 18 0.99 -36.09 -25.27
C GLU A 18 1.97 -35.88 -24.11
N PHE A 19 3.24 -36.23 -24.29
CA PHE A 19 4.30 -35.94 -23.32
C PHE A 19 4.48 -34.44 -23.09
N SER A 20 4.50 -33.64 -24.16
CA SER A 20 4.67 -32.19 -24.06
C SER A 20 3.47 -31.53 -23.37
N LEU A 21 2.26 -32.02 -23.65
CA LEU A 21 1.04 -31.55 -23.00
C LEU A 21 1.00 -31.92 -21.51
N LEU A 22 1.43 -33.14 -21.16
CA LEU A 22 1.53 -33.60 -19.78
C LEU A 22 2.58 -32.77 -19.01
N GLY A 23 3.74 -32.50 -19.61
CA GLY A 23 4.77 -31.65 -19.02
C GLY A 23 4.30 -30.21 -18.81
N MET A 24 3.47 -29.68 -19.71
CA MET A 24 2.89 -28.35 -19.59
C MET A 24 1.92 -28.27 -18.40
N LEU A 25 1.01 -29.24 -18.27
CA LEU A 25 0.07 -29.30 -17.14
C LEU A 25 0.80 -29.57 -15.82
N ALA A 26 1.76 -30.50 -15.79
CA ALA A 26 2.55 -30.79 -14.61
C ALA A 26 3.33 -29.57 -14.12
N SER A 27 3.85 -28.74 -15.03
CA SER A 27 4.53 -27.49 -14.66
C SER A 27 3.58 -26.49 -13.99
N GLY A 28 2.34 -26.35 -14.47
CA GLY A 28 1.30 -25.53 -13.83
C GLY A 28 0.94 -26.05 -12.44
N TYR A 29 0.65 -27.35 -12.34
CA TYR A 29 0.37 -28.04 -11.08
C TYR A 29 1.47 -27.84 -10.02
N PHE A 30 2.72 -28.17 -10.35
CA PHE A 30 3.82 -28.03 -9.39
C PHE A 30 4.11 -26.57 -9.02
N ALA A 31 3.82 -25.60 -9.89
CA ALA A 31 3.90 -24.19 -9.56
C ALA A 31 2.91 -23.80 -8.44
N VAL A 32 1.68 -24.33 -8.48
CA VAL A 32 0.68 -24.09 -7.43
C VAL A 32 0.99 -24.89 -6.16
N VAL A 33 1.44 -26.14 -6.25
CA VAL A 33 1.85 -26.90 -5.06
C VAL A 33 3.01 -26.23 -4.34
N ALA A 34 4.01 -25.75 -5.08
CA ALA A 34 5.16 -25.06 -4.52
C ALA A 34 4.82 -23.68 -3.91
N SER A 35 3.63 -23.14 -4.14
CA SER A 35 3.15 -21.94 -3.44
C SER A 35 2.62 -22.25 -2.04
N GLY A 36 2.31 -23.51 -1.73
CA GLY A 36 1.73 -23.94 -0.46
C GLY A 36 0.24 -23.63 -0.31
N TYR A 37 -0.42 -23.12 -1.36
CA TYR A 37 -1.85 -22.78 -1.32
C TYR A 37 -2.79 -23.92 -1.74
N LEU A 38 -2.27 -24.99 -2.35
CA LEU A 38 -3.08 -26.15 -2.72
C LEU A 38 -3.22 -27.10 -1.52
N ASP A 39 -4.45 -27.48 -1.20
CA ASP A 39 -4.74 -28.45 -0.15
C ASP A 39 -4.20 -29.85 -0.53
N TRP A 40 -3.87 -30.62 0.50
CA TRP A 40 -3.33 -31.96 0.32
C TRP A 40 -4.25 -32.92 -0.48
N PRO A 41 -5.58 -32.96 -0.24
CA PRO A 41 -6.49 -33.78 -1.04
C PRO A 41 -6.47 -33.46 -2.54
N THR A 42 -6.58 -32.18 -2.92
CA THR A 42 -6.54 -31.78 -4.33
C THR A 42 -5.16 -32.06 -4.96
N ALA A 43 -4.08 -31.82 -4.21
CA ALA A 43 -2.73 -32.16 -4.66
C ALA A 43 -2.55 -33.67 -4.91
N ALA A 44 -3.00 -34.51 -3.99
CA ALA A 44 -2.92 -35.96 -4.15
C ALA A 44 -3.75 -36.47 -5.34
N LEU A 45 -4.97 -35.94 -5.52
CA LEU A 45 -5.86 -36.30 -6.63
C LEU A 45 -5.26 -35.94 -7.99
N THR A 46 -4.71 -34.74 -8.10
CA THR A 46 -4.10 -34.22 -9.34
C THR A 46 -2.81 -34.95 -9.69
N LEU A 47 -1.97 -35.24 -8.69
CA LEU A 47 -0.79 -36.09 -8.87
C LEU A 47 -1.17 -37.50 -9.34
N ALA A 48 -2.20 -38.11 -8.74
CA ALA A 48 -2.70 -39.41 -9.18
C ALA A 48 -3.20 -39.38 -10.62
N GLY A 49 -3.92 -38.31 -11.01
CA GLY A 49 -4.37 -38.08 -12.39
C GLY A 49 -3.21 -37.95 -13.38
N LEU A 50 -2.16 -37.19 -13.04
CA LEU A 50 -0.95 -37.04 -13.85
C LEU A 50 -0.22 -38.38 -14.02
N CYS A 51 -0.03 -39.14 -12.93
CA CYS A 51 0.59 -40.47 -12.96
C CYS A 51 -0.22 -41.45 -13.81
N LEU A 52 -1.54 -41.50 -13.63
CA LEU A 52 -2.42 -42.37 -14.39
C LEU A 52 -2.38 -42.03 -15.89
N ARG A 53 -2.41 -40.74 -16.25
CA ARG A 53 -2.25 -40.33 -17.65
C ARG A 53 -0.86 -40.70 -18.18
N GLY A 54 0.20 -40.54 -17.40
CA GLY A 54 1.55 -40.97 -17.78
C GLY A 54 1.61 -42.47 -18.10
N LEU A 55 0.96 -43.30 -17.29
CA LEU A 55 0.85 -44.75 -17.52
C LEU A 55 0.03 -45.08 -18.77
N MET A 56 -1.04 -44.32 -19.05
CA MET A 56 -1.82 -44.47 -20.28
C MET A 56 -1.01 -44.11 -21.53
N VAL A 57 -0.25 -43.01 -21.50
CA VAL A 57 0.63 -42.58 -22.62
C VAL A 57 1.76 -43.59 -22.85
N ALA A 58 2.28 -44.20 -21.78
CA ALA A 58 3.27 -45.27 -21.85
C ALA A 58 2.70 -46.60 -22.37
N GLY A 59 1.37 -46.74 -22.47
CA GLY A 59 0.69 -47.95 -22.92
C GLY A 59 0.62 -49.06 -21.86
N VAL A 60 0.77 -48.72 -20.58
CA VAL A 60 0.71 -49.67 -19.45
C VAL A 60 -0.73 -49.93 -19.01
N VAL A 61 -1.60 -48.92 -19.13
CA VAL A 61 -3.00 -48.97 -18.69
C VAL A 61 -3.90 -48.43 -19.79
N GLU A 62 -4.98 -49.15 -20.13
CA GLU A 62 -6.06 -48.65 -20.99
C GLU A 62 -7.28 -48.33 -20.12
N LEU A 63 -7.62 -47.05 -20.01
CA LEU A 63 -8.76 -46.58 -19.23
C LEU A 63 -9.73 -45.85 -20.15
N GLU A 64 -10.93 -46.41 -20.33
CA GLU A 64 -11.99 -45.78 -21.10
C GLU A 64 -13.14 -45.34 -20.19
N LEU A 65 -13.20 -44.04 -19.90
CA LEU A 65 -14.30 -43.45 -19.15
C LEU A 65 -15.49 -43.16 -20.07
N SER A 66 -16.69 -43.60 -19.66
CA SER A 66 -17.92 -43.29 -20.39
C SER A 66 -18.24 -41.79 -20.32
N ASN A 67 -18.56 -41.17 -21.46
CA ASN A 67 -18.92 -39.75 -21.53
C ASN A 67 -20.08 -39.36 -20.61
N ARG A 68 -21.03 -40.29 -20.35
CA ARG A 68 -22.16 -40.06 -19.43
C ARG A 68 -21.71 -39.97 -17.97
N LEU A 69 -20.77 -40.83 -17.58
CA LEU A 69 -20.19 -40.83 -16.24
C LEU A 69 -19.39 -39.54 -16.01
N VAL A 70 -18.58 -39.14 -16.99
CA VAL A 70 -17.79 -37.90 -16.96
C VAL A 70 -18.69 -36.67 -16.84
N ALA A 71 -19.78 -36.63 -17.62
CA ALA A 71 -20.76 -35.55 -17.54
C ALA A 71 -21.47 -35.51 -16.18
N ALA A 72 -21.90 -36.66 -15.65
CA ALA A 72 -22.55 -36.74 -14.34
C ALA A 72 -21.62 -36.28 -13.21
N ILE A 73 -20.35 -36.70 -13.23
CA ILE A 73 -19.32 -36.28 -12.27
C ILE A 73 -19.07 -34.77 -12.38
N THR A 74 -18.99 -34.22 -13.59
CA THR A 74 -18.79 -32.78 -13.81
C THR A 74 -19.97 -31.96 -13.29
N VAL A 75 -21.21 -32.35 -13.60
CA VAL A 75 -22.43 -31.68 -13.11
C VAL A 75 -22.52 -31.78 -11.58
N GLY A 76 -22.18 -32.94 -11.00
CA GLY A 76 -22.12 -33.13 -9.56
C GLY A 76 -21.15 -32.17 -8.89
N TYR A 77 -19.95 -31.99 -9.44
CA TYR A 77 -18.96 -31.06 -8.90
C TYR A 77 -19.36 -29.59 -9.07
N ILE A 78 -20.00 -29.22 -10.19
CA ILE A 78 -20.57 -27.87 -10.37
C ILE A 78 -21.64 -27.60 -9.30
N GLY A 79 -22.47 -28.58 -8.96
CA GLY A 79 -23.43 -28.49 -7.86
C GLY A 79 -22.78 -28.41 -6.47
N PHE A 80 -21.59 -29.01 -6.31
CA PHE A 80 -20.79 -28.93 -5.08
C PHE A 80 -20.05 -27.59 -4.93
N TYR A 81 -19.76 -26.86 -6.01
CA TYR A 81 -18.98 -25.62 -5.97
C TYR A 81 -19.51 -24.55 -4.99
N PRO A 82 -20.82 -24.25 -4.91
CA PRO A 82 -21.33 -23.33 -3.89
C PRO A 82 -21.10 -23.84 -2.46
N LEU A 83 -21.20 -25.16 -2.23
CA LEU A 83 -20.94 -25.76 -0.93
C LEU A 83 -19.45 -25.65 -0.57
N ASP A 84 -18.56 -25.87 -1.53
CA ASP A 84 -17.12 -25.65 -1.37
C ASP A 84 -16.83 -24.20 -0.99
N TYR A 85 -17.37 -23.24 -1.73
CA TYR A 85 -17.20 -21.80 -1.48
C TYR A 85 -17.63 -21.38 -0.07
N TYR A 86 -18.81 -21.83 0.39
CA TYR A 86 -19.36 -21.42 1.69
C TYR A 86 -18.82 -22.21 2.89
N PHE A 87 -18.51 -23.50 2.73
CA PHE A 87 -18.25 -24.40 3.87
C PHE A 87 -16.85 -25.02 3.92
N VAL A 88 -16.16 -25.18 2.78
CA VAL A 88 -14.87 -25.89 2.74
C VAL A 88 -13.73 -24.91 2.48
N SER A 89 -13.81 -24.14 1.39
CA SER A 89 -12.77 -23.19 0.94
C SER A 89 -12.83 -21.83 1.64
N GLY A 90 -14.02 -21.35 2.02
CA GLY A 90 -14.24 -20.05 2.67
C GLY A 90 -13.84 -18.83 1.83
N SER A 91 -13.39 -19.02 0.59
CA SER A 91 -12.96 -17.96 -0.32
C SER A 91 -13.26 -18.35 -1.77
N PHE A 92 -13.57 -17.34 -2.59
CA PHE A 92 -13.85 -17.52 -4.01
C PHE A 92 -12.64 -18.05 -4.77
N LEU A 93 -11.46 -17.55 -4.41
CA LEU A 93 -10.20 -17.92 -5.06
C LEU A 93 -9.87 -19.39 -4.83
N THR A 94 -9.93 -19.86 -3.58
CA THR A 94 -9.60 -21.26 -3.24
C THR A 94 -10.60 -22.24 -3.85
N ALA A 95 -11.91 -21.94 -3.80
CA ALA A 95 -12.94 -22.77 -4.43
C ALA A 95 -12.77 -22.84 -5.95
N THR A 96 -12.37 -21.73 -6.58
CA THR A 96 -12.06 -21.70 -8.02
C THR A 96 -10.83 -22.58 -8.32
N VAL A 97 -9.80 -22.54 -7.49
CA VAL A 97 -8.60 -23.39 -7.64
C VAL A 97 -8.98 -24.87 -7.59
N HIS A 98 -9.79 -25.32 -6.63
CA HIS A 98 -10.24 -26.71 -6.57
C HIS A 98 -11.02 -27.12 -7.84
N LEU A 99 -11.92 -26.26 -8.32
CA LEU A 99 -12.67 -26.51 -9.55
C LEU A 99 -11.74 -26.64 -10.77
N VAL A 100 -10.74 -25.77 -10.89
CA VAL A 100 -9.78 -25.81 -11.99
C VAL A 100 -8.98 -27.11 -11.97
N PHE A 101 -8.47 -27.53 -10.81
CA PHE A 101 -7.72 -28.77 -10.66
C PHE A 101 -8.57 -30.03 -10.85
N PHE A 102 -9.82 -30.00 -10.42
CA PHE A 102 -10.77 -31.06 -10.70
C PHE A 102 -11.02 -31.19 -12.23
N LEU A 103 -11.29 -30.07 -12.91
CA LEU A 103 -11.45 -30.05 -14.36
C LEU A 103 -10.16 -30.46 -15.08
N ALA A 104 -8.98 -30.13 -14.53
CA ALA A 104 -7.68 -30.55 -15.03
C ALA A 104 -7.57 -32.08 -15.06
N VAL A 105 -7.82 -32.75 -13.93
CA VAL A 105 -7.79 -34.23 -13.84
C VAL A 105 -8.78 -34.86 -14.82
N LEU A 106 -10.02 -34.36 -14.81
CA LEU A 106 -11.09 -34.93 -15.62
C LEU A 106 -10.80 -34.76 -17.12
N LYS A 107 -10.36 -33.58 -17.57
CA LYS A 107 -9.99 -33.36 -18.97
C LYS A 107 -8.70 -34.05 -19.36
N LEU A 108 -7.74 -34.17 -18.45
CA LEU A 108 -6.50 -34.92 -18.70
C LEU A 108 -6.78 -36.40 -19.00
N LEU A 109 -7.71 -37.03 -18.26
CA LEU A 109 -8.04 -38.44 -18.43
C LEU A 109 -8.99 -38.69 -19.62
N THR A 110 -9.82 -37.72 -19.99
CA THR A 110 -10.87 -37.89 -21.01
C THR A 110 -10.56 -37.25 -22.37
N ALA A 111 -9.47 -36.49 -22.50
CA ALA A 111 -9.12 -35.82 -23.75
C ALA A 111 -8.85 -36.82 -24.87
N LYS A 112 -9.72 -36.78 -25.91
CA LYS A 112 -9.60 -37.56 -27.14
C LYS A 112 -9.57 -36.68 -28.40
N THR A 113 -10.15 -35.47 -28.35
CA THR A 113 -10.27 -34.58 -29.52
C THR A 113 -9.30 -33.40 -29.48
N ASN A 114 -9.00 -32.80 -30.65
CA ASN A 114 -8.21 -31.55 -30.74
C ASN A 114 -8.79 -30.42 -29.88
N ARG A 115 -10.11 -30.35 -29.75
CA ARG A 115 -10.78 -29.37 -28.88
C ARG A 115 -10.51 -29.64 -27.39
N ASP A 116 -10.53 -30.91 -26.98
CA ASP A 116 -10.20 -31.29 -25.60
C ASP A 116 -8.75 -30.98 -25.24
N TYR A 117 -7.81 -31.23 -26.15
CA TYR A 117 -6.42 -30.86 -25.91
C TYR A 117 -6.22 -29.35 -25.78
N ASN A 118 -6.98 -28.54 -26.52
CA ASN A 118 -6.96 -27.09 -26.34
C ASN A 118 -7.53 -26.67 -24.97
N TYR A 119 -8.56 -27.37 -24.46
CA TYR A 119 -9.03 -27.14 -23.10
C TYR A 119 -7.98 -27.50 -22.05
N VAL A 120 -7.25 -28.61 -22.20
CA VAL A 120 -6.14 -28.96 -21.30
C VAL A 120 -5.04 -27.88 -21.33
N LYS A 121 -4.73 -27.33 -22.51
CA LYS A 121 -3.78 -26.23 -22.62
C LYS A 121 -4.24 -24.96 -21.89
N MET A 122 -5.52 -24.63 -22.01
CA MET A 122 -6.12 -23.48 -21.32
C MET A 122 -6.13 -23.66 -19.80
N ILE A 123 -6.44 -24.87 -19.32
CA ILE A 123 -6.41 -25.22 -17.90
C ILE A 123 -4.99 -25.09 -17.34
N ALA A 124 -3.98 -25.64 -18.02
CA ALA A 124 -2.58 -25.52 -17.60
C ALA A 124 -2.11 -24.05 -17.53
N ALA A 125 -2.55 -23.20 -18.46
CA ALA A 125 -2.26 -21.77 -18.41
C ALA A 125 -2.96 -21.07 -17.23
N MET A 126 -4.18 -21.49 -16.90
CA MET A 126 -4.94 -20.96 -15.77
C MET A 126 -4.34 -21.39 -14.42
N GLU A 127 -3.81 -22.62 -14.32
CA GLU A 127 -3.03 -23.07 -13.16
C GLU A 127 -1.75 -22.24 -12.98
N LEU A 128 -1.02 -21.96 -14.07
CA LEU A 128 0.16 -21.10 -14.02
C LEU A 128 -0.19 -19.66 -13.62
N LEU A 129 -1.31 -19.13 -14.12
CA LEU A 129 -1.79 -17.80 -13.72
C LEU A 129 -2.17 -17.76 -12.24
N ALA A 130 -2.86 -18.80 -11.74
CA ALA A 130 -3.15 -18.93 -10.32
C ALA A 130 -1.84 -18.97 -9.50
N ALA A 131 -0.84 -19.74 -9.93
CA ALA A 131 0.46 -19.79 -9.28
C ALA A 131 1.18 -18.42 -9.28
N ALA A 132 1.07 -17.64 -10.36
CA ALA A 132 1.68 -16.31 -10.46
C ALA A 132 1.05 -15.29 -9.50
N ILE A 133 -0.25 -15.44 -9.22
CA ILE A 133 -0.97 -14.60 -8.27
C ILE A 133 -0.67 -15.03 -6.83
N LEU A 134 -0.53 -16.34 -6.59
CA LEU A 134 -0.39 -16.93 -5.26
C LEU A 134 1.06 -17.03 -4.76
N SER A 135 2.06 -17.00 -5.65
CA SER A 135 3.47 -17.26 -5.30
C SER A 135 4.41 -16.12 -5.69
N ALA A 136 5.23 -15.69 -4.73
CA ALA A 136 6.36 -14.80 -4.95
C ALA A 136 7.73 -15.54 -4.86
N ASN A 137 7.70 -16.87 -4.75
CA ASN A 137 8.88 -17.68 -4.48
C ASN A 137 9.75 -17.92 -5.74
N LEU A 138 11.05 -18.08 -5.55
CA LEU A 138 11.99 -18.37 -6.66
C LEU A 138 11.64 -19.65 -7.43
N SER A 139 10.99 -20.62 -6.76
CA SER A 139 10.51 -21.86 -7.35
C SER A 139 9.48 -21.63 -8.47
N PHE A 140 8.68 -20.56 -8.41
CA PHE A 140 7.73 -20.22 -9.46
C PHE A 140 8.44 -19.99 -10.81
N PHE A 141 9.60 -19.33 -10.81
CA PHE A 141 10.35 -19.07 -12.04
C PHE A 141 10.88 -20.36 -12.70
N VAL A 142 11.22 -21.37 -11.90
CA VAL A 142 11.62 -22.69 -12.40
C VAL A 142 10.45 -23.35 -13.13
N PHE A 143 9.26 -23.35 -12.52
CA PHE A 143 8.07 -23.94 -13.14
C PHE A 143 7.55 -23.14 -14.33
N LEU A 144 7.64 -21.80 -14.31
CA LEU A 144 7.35 -20.96 -15.46
C LEU A 144 8.27 -21.28 -16.65
N THR A 145 9.56 -21.47 -16.37
CA THR A 145 10.56 -21.86 -17.39
C THR A 145 10.21 -23.21 -18.01
N LEU A 146 9.92 -24.22 -17.18
CA LEU A 146 9.48 -25.54 -17.65
C LEU A 146 8.16 -25.46 -18.43
N PHE A 147 7.19 -24.68 -17.94
CA PHE A 147 5.91 -24.46 -18.60
C PHE A 147 6.12 -23.88 -20.00
N LEU A 148 6.94 -22.84 -20.16
CA LEU A 148 7.21 -22.22 -21.46
C LEU A 148 7.85 -23.21 -22.44
N LEU A 149 8.83 -24.00 -21.99
CA LEU A 149 9.46 -25.03 -22.80
C LEU A 149 8.42 -26.06 -23.31
N PHE A 150 7.59 -26.59 -22.40
CA PHE A 150 6.57 -27.56 -22.74
C PHE A 150 5.41 -26.96 -23.55
N ALA A 151 5.07 -25.70 -23.33
CA ALA A 151 4.08 -24.98 -24.13
C ALA A 151 4.53 -24.87 -25.58
N ILE A 152 5.77 -24.41 -25.82
CA ILE A 152 6.35 -24.33 -27.17
C ILE A 152 6.34 -25.72 -27.83
N ALA A 153 6.80 -26.75 -27.11
CA ALA A 153 6.82 -28.12 -27.62
C ALA A 153 5.40 -28.65 -27.93
N SER A 154 4.41 -28.35 -27.08
CA SER A 154 3.01 -28.75 -27.25
C SER A 154 2.34 -28.02 -28.41
N PHE A 155 2.55 -26.71 -28.57
CA PHE A 155 2.02 -25.95 -29.71
C PHE A 155 2.67 -26.36 -31.03
N ALA A 156 3.99 -26.51 -31.06
CA ALA A 156 4.72 -26.94 -32.27
C ALA A 156 4.28 -28.34 -32.71
N SER A 157 4.20 -29.31 -31.78
CA SER A 157 3.75 -30.66 -32.10
C SER A 157 2.27 -30.75 -32.46
N SER A 158 1.42 -29.92 -31.85
CA SER A 158 -0.01 -29.80 -32.19
C SER A 158 -0.23 -29.30 -33.62
N GLU A 159 0.56 -28.32 -34.07
CA GLU A 159 0.45 -27.79 -35.43
C GLU A 159 0.93 -28.81 -36.46
N VAL A 160 2.03 -29.51 -36.16
CA VAL A 160 2.52 -30.61 -37.02
C VAL A 160 1.48 -31.75 -37.09
N ARG A 161 0.88 -32.14 -35.97
CA ARG A 161 -0.21 -33.13 -35.92
C ARG A 161 -1.42 -32.69 -36.75
N ARG A 162 -1.81 -31.42 -36.65
CA ARG A 162 -2.92 -30.85 -37.44
C ARG A 162 -2.59 -30.85 -38.93
N SER A 163 -1.37 -30.47 -39.31
CA SER A 163 -0.93 -30.41 -40.71
C SER A 163 -0.82 -31.79 -41.37
N THR A 164 -0.41 -32.82 -40.62
CA THR A 164 -0.29 -34.21 -41.11
C THR A 164 -1.65 -34.90 -41.26
N GLN A 165 -2.66 -34.51 -40.47
CA GLN A 165 -4.04 -34.97 -40.63
C GLN A 165 -4.74 -34.34 -41.85
N LEU A 166 -4.38 -33.10 -42.23
CA LEU A 166 -4.98 -32.37 -43.35
C LEU A 166 -4.42 -32.76 -44.73
N ARG A 167 -3.18 -33.29 -44.81
CA ARG A 167 -2.58 -33.77 -46.06
C ARG A 167 -2.33 -35.28 -45.97
N ARG A 168 -3.06 -36.09 -46.77
CA ARG A 168 -2.67 -37.47 -47.09
C ARG A 168 -1.40 -37.46 -47.96
N SER A 169 -0.25 -37.09 -47.41
CA SER A 169 1.04 -37.29 -48.07
C SER A 169 1.87 -38.30 -47.29
N VAL A 170 2.19 -39.42 -47.96
CA VAL A 170 3.08 -40.46 -47.44
C VAL A 170 4.49 -39.88 -47.33
N VAL A 171 4.86 -39.36 -46.16
CA VAL A 171 6.23 -38.93 -45.89
C VAL A 171 7.08 -40.17 -45.65
N ARG A 172 7.83 -40.59 -46.68
CA ARG A 172 8.95 -41.53 -46.58
C ARG A 172 10.22 -40.73 -46.28
N GLY A 173 10.75 -40.88 -45.07
CA GLY A 173 12.14 -40.52 -44.73
C GLY A 173 12.32 -39.70 -43.44
N GLY A 174 13.05 -40.27 -42.47
CA GLY A 174 13.65 -39.51 -41.36
C GLY A 174 12.93 -39.50 -39.99
N LEU A 175 12.20 -40.55 -39.61
CA LEU A 175 11.32 -40.54 -38.42
C LEU A 175 12.00 -40.82 -37.07
N LEU A 176 13.22 -41.39 -37.04
CA LEU A 176 13.94 -41.66 -35.79
C LEU A 176 14.58 -40.40 -35.18
N ALA A 177 14.95 -39.43 -36.02
CA ALA A 177 15.52 -38.15 -35.57
C ALA A 177 14.45 -37.06 -35.36
N PHE A 178 13.19 -37.32 -35.70
CA PHE A 178 12.09 -36.37 -35.61
C PHE A 178 11.87 -35.79 -34.21
N PRO A 179 11.71 -36.59 -33.13
CA PRO A 179 11.55 -36.05 -31.77
C PRO A 179 12.79 -35.26 -31.31
N ARG A 180 14.00 -35.65 -31.74
CA ARG A 180 15.25 -34.94 -31.43
C ARG A 180 15.33 -33.58 -32.15
N ARG A 181 14.91 -33.51 -33.43
CA ARG A 181 14.86 -32.26 -34.21
C ARG A 181 13.80 -31.29 -33.69
N LEU A 182 12.63 -31.80 -33.29
CA LEU A 182 11.57 -30.97 -32.72
C LEU A 182 11.92 -30.49 -31.31
N GLY A 183 12.55 -31.35 -30.49
CA GLY A 183 13.07 -30.99 -29.18
C GLY A 183 14.16 -29.92 -29.27
N THR A 184 15.12 -30.07 -30.18
CA THR A 184 16.17 -29.06 -30.40
C THR A 184 15.61 -27.73 -30.89
N LEU A 185 14.64 -27.73 -31.81
CA LEU A 185 13.94 -26.51 -32.24
C LEU A 185 13.18 -25.84 -31.09
N SER A 186 12.51 -26.64 -30.24
CA SER A 186 11.79 -26.11 -29.06
C SER A 186 12.75 -25.48 -28.05
N VAL A 187 13.89 -26.10 -27.78
CA VAL A 187 14.94 -25.55 -26.91
C VAL A 187 15.56 -24.28 -27.50
N PHE A 188 15.76 -24.23 -28.82
CA PHE A 188 16.33 -23.06 -29.49
C PHE A 188 15.37 -21.87 -29.47
N LEU A 189 14.08 -22.10 -29.77
CA LEU A 189 13.04 -21.07 -29.64
C LEU A 189 12.89 -20.60 -28.19
N PHE A 190 12.92 -21.52 -27.23
CA PHE A 190 12.91 -21.20 -25.81
C PHE A 190 14.09 -20.30 -25.43
N GLY A 191 15.32 -20.66 -25.83
CA GLY A 191 16.51 -19.84 -25.59
C GLY A 191 16.42 -18.46 -26.23
N GLY A 192 15.92 -18.38 -27.47
CA GLY A 192 15.70 -17.11 -28.17
C GLY A 192 14.70 -16.20 -27.44
N ILE A 193 13.57 -16.76 -26.99
CA ILE A 193 12.59 -16.02 -26.19
C ILE A 193 13.22 -15.51 -24.90
N LEU A 194 13.96 -16.36 -24.18
CA LEU A 194 14.57 -16.01 -22.89
C LEU A 194 15.60 -14.87 -23.01
N VAL A 195 16.43 -14.89 -24.07
CA VAL A 195 17.36 -13.80 -24.36
C VAL A 195 16.61 -12.50 -24.70
N MET A 196 15.53 -12.60 -25.48
CA MET A 196 14.67 -11.45 -25.80
C MET A 196 14.02 -10.85 -24.55
N THR A 197 13.43 -11.67 -23.66
CA THR A 197 12.83 -11.19 -22.41
C THR A 197 13.87 -10.66 -21.45
N ALA A 198 15.06 -11.26 -21.36
CA ALA A 198 16.17 -10.74 -20.56
C ALA A 198 16.62 -9.37 -21.07
N GLY A 199 16.77 -9.20 -22.39
CA GLY A 199 17.06 -7.89 -23.00
C GLY A 199 15.97 -6.86 -22.69
N LEU A 200 14.70 -7.24 -22.87
CA LEU A 200 13.54 -6.39 -22.52
C LEU A 200 13.51 -6.02 -21.03
N PHE A 201 13.96 -6.91 -20.15
CA PHE A 201 14.00 -6.70 -18.69
C PHE A 201 15.03 -5.66 -18.23
N PHE A 202 16.09 -5.42 -19.00
CA PHE A 202 17.03 -4.33 -18.75
C PHE A 202 16.60 -3.02 -19.40
N VAL A 203 15.85 -3.08 -20.51
CA VAL A 203 15.39 -1.90 -21.25
C VAL A 203 14.09 -1.32 -20.68
N LEU A 204 13.17 -2.17 -20.22
CA LEU A 204 11.92 -1.72 -19.60
C LEU A 204 12.13 -1.41 -18.11
N PRO A 205 11.64 -0.26 -17.62
CA PRO A 205 11.67 0.05 -16.19
C PRO A 205 10.91 -1.07 -15.44
N ARG A 206 11.64 -1.76 -14.55
CA ARG A 206 11.30 -3.06 -13.96
C ARG A 206 10.04 -3.09 -13.11
N THR A 207 9.34 -1.99 -12.97
CA THR A 207 8.06 -1.93 -12.27
C THR A 207 6.98 -1.56 -13.28
N ALA A 208 6.04 -2.48 -13.50
CA ALA A 208 4.76 -2.14 -14.13
C ALA A 208 4.13 -0.91 -13.45
N ARG A 209 4.43 -0.70 -12.15
CA ARG A 209 4.18 0.54 -11.40
C ARG A 209 4.73 1.80 -12.07
N ALA A 210 6.02 1.90 -12.40
CA ALA A 210 6.61 3.11 -12.99
C ALA A 210 6.12 3.41 -14.42
N ALA A 211 5.78 2.37 -15.19
CA ALA A 211 5.22 2.53 -16.53
C ALA A 211 3.72 2.91 -16.47
N LEU A 212 2.96 2.31 -15.55
CA LEU A 212 1.54 2.59 -15.34
C LEU A 212 1.33 3.95 -14.61
N GLU A 213 2.29 4.39 -13.80
CA GLU A 213 2.33 5.71 -13.15
C GLU A 213 2.34 6.88 -14.14
N ARG A 214 2.80 6.69 -15.39
CA ARG A 214 2.69 7.71 -16.44
C ARG A 214 1.31 7.78 -17.09
N PHE A 215 0.54 6.69 -17.06
CA PHE A 215 -0.77 6.59 -17.71
C PHE A 215 -1.95 6.69 -16.74
N VAL A 216 -1.72 6.44 -15.46
CA VAL A 216 -2.66 6.73 -14.39
C VAL A 216 -2.25 8.09 -13.83
N PRO A 217 -3.02 9.17 -14.03
CA PRO A 217 -2.80 10.39 -13.27
C PRO A 217 -3.00 10.02 -11.80
N GLN A 218 -1.92 9.76 -11.09
CA GLN A 218 -1.90 9.65 -9.63
C GLN A 218 -2.10 11.05 -9.07
N ARG A 219 -3.30 11.60 -9.26
CA ARG A 219 -3.95 12.36 -8.20
C ARG A 219 -4.28 11.34 -7.10
N TYR A 220 -3.25 10.75 -6.47
CA TYR A 220 -3.38 10.31 -5.09
C TYR A 220 -3.57 11.60 -4.30
N ARG A 221 -4.82 12.07 -4.29
CA ARG A 221 -5.27 13.10 -3.37
C ARG A 221 -5.12 12.45 -2.01
N LEU A 222 -3.97 12.60 -1.36
CA LEU A 222 -3.83 12.40 0.08
C LEU A 222 -4.79 13.43 0.70
N PRO A 223 -5.99 13.05 1.19
CA PRO A 223 -7.03 14.02 1.52
C PRO A 223 -6.74 14.82 2.81
N GLY A 224 -5.55 14.69 3.41
CA GLY A 224 -5.34 15.00 4.83
C GLY A 224 -4.56 16.26 5.16
N PHE A 225 -4.12 17.05 4.19
CA PHE A 225 -3.37 18.29 4.49
C PHE A 225 -3.92 19.46 3.69
N SER A 226 -5.20 19.72 3.92
CA SER A 226 -5.91 20.91 3.47
C SER A 226 -6.30 21.76 4.68
N ASN A 227 -6.98 22.87 4.43
CA ASN A 227 -7.57 23.70 5.49
C ASN A 227 -8.71 23.00 6.29
N GLU A 228 -8.94 21.70 6.07
CA GLU A 228 -9.80 20.83 6.87
C GLU A 228 -9.24 19.40 7.02
N VAL A 229 -9.62 18.72 8.12
CA VAL A 229 -9.36 17.30 8.41
C VAL A 229 -10.58 16.68 9.07
N ARG A 230 -11.03 15.52 8.58
CA ARG A 230 -12.09 14.73 9.22
C ARG A 230 -11.51 13.60 10.06
N LEU A 231 -12.08 13.38 11.25
CA LEU A 231 -11.72 12.26 12.12
C LEU A 231 -11.85 10.92 11.36
N GLY A 232 -10.73 10.22 11.22
CA GLY A 232 -10.65 8.96 10.47
C GLY A 232 -9.69 9.02 9.27
N GLN A 233 -9.45 10.20 8.69
CA GLN A 233 -8.77 10.33 7.39
C GLN A 233 -7.25 10.13 7.46
N ILE A 234 -6.54 10.68 8.45
CA ILE A 234 -5.08 10.49 8.57
C ILE A 234 -4.72 9.03 8.84
N GLY A 235 -5.63 8.23 9.42
CA GLY A 235 -5.43 6.79 9.60
C GLY A 235 -5.11 6.07 8.28
N GLU A 236 -5.76 6.45 7.17
CA GLU A 236 -5.50 5.93 5.84
C GLU A 236 -4.14 6.38 5.29
N ILE A 237 -3.78 7.65 5.53
CA ILE A 237 -2.50 8.23 5.10
C ILE A 237 -1.32 7.52 5.76
N LYS A 238 -1.46 7.18 7.04
CA LYS A 238 -0.40 6.51 7.80
C LYS A 238 -0.09 5.09 7.31
N GLN A 239 -0.98 4.46 6.55
CA GLN A 239 -0.75 3.14 5.95
C GLN A 239 0.10 3.20 4.67
N SER A 240 0.34 4.41 4.13
CA SER A 240 1.15 4.62 2.93
C SER A 240 2.61 4.91 3.26
N SER A 241 3.53 4.25 2.57
CA SER A 241 4.98 4.51 2.64
C SER A 241 5.47 5.51 1.58
N ALA A 242 4.55 6.17 0.86
CA ALA A 242 4.89 7.11 -0.20
C ALA A 242 5.76 8.28 0.31
N PRO A 243 6.87 8.62 -0.36
CA PRO A 243 7.67 9.81 -0.07
C PRO A 243 6.86 11.10 -0.23
N VAL A 244 6.79 11.90 0.84
CA VAL A 244 6.06 13.18 0.88
C VAL A 244 7.03 14.34 0.69
N MET A 245 8.09 14.40 1.49
CA MET A 245 9.07 15.47 1.39
C MET A 245 10.49 14.97 1.63
N HIS A 246 11.41 15.60 0.93
CA HIS A 246 12.83 15.46 1.16
C HIS A 246 13.35 16.77 1.75
N VAL A 247 14.04 16.68 2.87
CA VAL A 247 14.55 17.84 3.59
C VAL A 247 16.07 17.75 3.68
N ARG A 248 16.76 18.84 3.36
CA ARG A 248 18.20 18.97 3.55
C ARG A 248 18.49 20.09 4.54
N SER A 249 19.17 19.77 5.64
CA SER A 249 19.67 20.76 6.61
C SER A 249 21.01 21.32 6.12
N TYR A 250 21.20 22.63 6.22
CA TYR A 250 22.47 23.28 5.87
C TYR A 250 23.49 23.24 7.02
N GLY A 251 23.06 22.92 8.25
CA GLY A 251 23.90 22.93 9.46
C GLY A 251 24.61 21.60 9.79
N GLY A 252 24.59 20.60 8.92
CA GLY A 252 25.30 19.32 9.09
C GLY A 252 24.66 18.34 10.08
N GLU A 253 23.95 18.82 11.10
CA GLU A 253 23.07 17.99 11.93
C GLU A 253 21.71 17.79 11.24
N GLY A 254 21.30 16.53 11.07
CA GLY A 254 19.95 16.20 10.62
C GLY A 254 18.91 16.75 11.60
N LEU A 255 17.77 17.20 11.10
CA LEU A 255 16.62 17.65 11.91
C LEU A 255 15.88 16.42 12.47
N LEU A 256 16.54 15.69 13.37
CA LEU A 256 15.97 14.53 14.03
C LEU A 256 14.93 14.98 15.06
N GLN A 257 13.81 14.26 15.12
CA GLN A 257 12.70 14.49 16.05
C GLN A 257 11.98 15.85 15.94
N VAL A 258 12.09 16.55 14.81
CA VAL A 258 11.30 17.77 14.58
C VAL A 258 9.85 17.45 14.19
N ARG A 259 8.96 18.37 14.54
CA ARG A 259 7.57 18.41 14.05
C ARG A 259 7.51 19.35 12.86
N TRP A 260 7.11 18.82 11.71
CA TRP A 260 6.86 19.56 10.49
C TRP A 260 5.43 20.08 10.51
N ARG A 261 5.25 21.28 11.07
CA ARG A 261 3.96 21.95 11.21
C ARG A 261 3.41 22.35 9.84
N GLY A 262 2.20 21.88 9.51
CA GLY A 262 1.45 22.27 8.32
C GLY A 262 0.27 23.17 8.67
N ALA A 263 -0.93 22.58 8.76
CA ALA A 263 -2.16 23.32 9.00
C ALA A 263 -2.49 23.40 10.51
N ALA A 264 -2.92 24.58 10.95
CA ALA A 264 -3.43 24.81 12.30
C ALA A 264 -4.94 25.05 12.21
N LEU A 265 -5.72 24.10 12.68
CA LEU A 265 -7.18 24.03 12.53
C LEU A 265 -7.87 24.49 13.82
N THR A 266 -8.74 25.50 13.70
CA THR A 266 -9.32 26.18 14.87
C THR A 266 -10.81 25.87 15.12
N GLN A 267 -11.59 25.50 14.12
CA GLN A 267 -13.00 25.18 14.31
C GLN A 267 -13.24 23.67 14.31
N PHE A 268 -14.19 23.22 15.14
CA PHE A 268 -14.60 21.83 15.23
C PHE A 268 -16.12 21.73 15.13
N ASP A 269 -16.65 20.84 14.31
CA ASP A 269 -18.10 20.64 14.13
C ASP A 269 -18.62 19.32 14.73
N GLY A 270 -17.78 18.59 15.47
CA GLY A 270 -18.10 17.28 16.04
C GLY A 270 -17.47 16.12 15.26
N LYS A 271 -17.10 16.35 13.99
CA LYS A 271 -16.51 15.31 13.13
C LYS A 271 -15.26 15.77 12.39
N ARG A 272 -15.16 17.06 12.08
CA ARG A 272 -14.02 17.64 11.37
C ARG A 272 -13.49 18.88 12.05
N TRP A 273 -12.19 19.08 11.86
CA TRP A 273 -11.46 20.30 12.18
C TRP A 273 -11.23 21.09 10.90
N PHE A 274 -11.46 22.40 10.92
CA PHE A 274 -11.31 23.25 9.74
C PHE A 274 -11.02 24.70 10.12
N ASN A 275 -10.58 25.51 9.15
CA ASN A 275 -10.59 26.97 9.27
C ASN A 275 -11.65 27.59 8.35
N PRO A 276 -12.36 28.63 8.81
CA PRO A 276 -13.37 29.31 7.99
C PRO A 276 -12.73 30.02 6.78
N PRO A 277 -13.38 30.01 5.61
CA PRO A 277 -12.89 30.69 4.41
C PRO A 277 -12.93 32.22 4.59
N GLY A 278 -12.04 32.93 3.88
CA GLY A 278 -12.07 34.41 3.77
C GLY A 278 -11.24 35.20 4.78
N ASN A 279 -10.52 34.53 5.69
CA ASN A 279 -9.64 35.16 6.68
C ASN A 279 -8.15 34.93 6.38
N GLU A 280 -7.78 35.01 5.10
CA GLU A 280 -6.42 34.80 4.61
C GLU A 280 -5.77 36.13 4.24
N GLU A 281 -4.58 36.40 4.77
CA GLU A 281 -3.74 37.52 4.39
C GLU A 281 -2.90 37.14 3.16
N LEU A 282 -2.91 37.97 2.12
CA LEU A 282 -2.05 37.77 0.95
C LEU A 282 -0.64 38.27 1.25
N LEU A 283 0.34 37.38 1.23
CA LEU A 283 1.76 37.68 1.42
C LEU A 283 2.43 37.77 0.06
N LYS A 284 2.94 38.96 -0.28
CA LYS A 284 3.72 39.17 -1.49
C LYS A 284 5.16 38.68 -1.26
N VAL A 285 5.66 37.87 -2.18
CA VAL A 285 7.05 37.40 -2.17
C VAL A 285 7.88 38.35 -3.02
N GLU A 286 8.90 38.98 -2.43
CA GLU A 286 9.72 39.97 -3.12
C GLU A 286 11.10 39.38 -3.41
N HIS A 287 11.53 39.42 -4.67
CA HIS A 287 12.81 38.84 -5.12
C HIS A 287 12.96 37.34 -4.75
N GLY A 288 11.86 36.59 -4.71
CA GLY A 288 11.84 35.17 -4.35
C GLY A 288 11.99 34.90 -2.85
N VAL A 289 11.93 35.94 -2.01
CA VAL A 289 12.06 35.83 -0.56
C VAL A 289 10.85 36.48 0.13
N LEU A 290 10.33 35.79 1.13
CA LEU A 290 9.33 36.30 2.06
C LEU A 290 9.96 36.33 3.45
N ALA A 291 10.22 37.53 3.95
CA ALA A 291 10.70 37.74 5.31
C ALA A 291 9.51 38.06 6.22
N PHE A 292 9.40 37.36 7.34
CA PHE A 292 8.47 37.72 8.40
C PHE A 292 9.12 38.74 9.33
N LYS A 293 8.30 39.63 9.90
CA LYS A 293 8.76 40.46 11.02
C LYS A 293 9.23 39.52 12.12
N ARG A 294 10.50 39.62 12.51
CA ARG A 294 11.12 38.70 13.49
C ARG A 294 10.23 38.63 14.72
N SER A 295 9.63 37.46 14.94
CA SER A 295 8.79 37.24 16.10
C SER A 295 9.65 37.45 17.35
N ARG A 296 9.10 38.11 18.37
CA ARG A 296 9.74 38.07 19.69
C ARG A 296 9.71 36.62 20.13
N HIS A 297 10.88 36.00 20.22
CA HIS A 297 11.01 34.66 20.75
C HIS A 297 10.94 34.76 22.27
N TRP A 298 9.98 34.04 22.85
CA TRP A 298 9.72 34.10 24.29
C TRP A 298 10.47 33.00 25.05
N ARG A 299 11.17 32.14 24.31
CA ARG A 299 12.00 31.04 24.82
C ARG A 299 13.33 31.02 24.09
N PRO A 300 14.39 30.54 24.75
CA PRO A 300 15.63 30.23 24.05
C PRO A 300 15.39 29.13 23.01
N GLY A 301 16.27 29.07 22.04
CA GLY A 301 16.15 28.18 20.90
C GLY A 301 17.36 28.31 19.99
N ARG A 302 17.29 27.67 18.84
CA ARG A 302 18.34 27.71 17.82
C ARG A 302 17.79 28.04 16.45
N ASP A 303 18.54 28.82 15.70
CA ASP A 303 18.27 29.05 14.29
C ASP A 303 18.62 27.81 13.46
N VAL A 304 17.72 27.44 12.54
CA VAL A 304 17.90 26.32 11.63
C VAL A 304 17.60 26.75 10.20
N ALA A 305 18.47 26.36 9.28
CA ALA A 305 18.32 26.59 7.85
C ALA A 305 18.17 25.24 7.13
N TYR A 306 17.12 25.09 6.34
CA TYR A 306 16.85 23.87 5.60
C TYR A 306 16.16 24.14 4.27
N GLN A 307 16.29 23.19 3.35
CA GLN A 307 15.58 23.16 2.09
C GLN A 307 14.57 22.01 2.10
N VAL A 308 13.36 22.27 1.63
CA VAL A 308 12.30 21.29 1.49
C VAL A 308 11.98 21.11 0.00
N HIS A 309 11.98 19.85 -0.42
CA HIS A 309 11.47 19.41 -1.71
C HIS A 309 10.19 18.62 -1.46
N LEU A 310 9.05 19.16 -1.88
CA LEU A 310 7.76 18.49 -1.80
C LEU A 310 7.53 17.64 -3.05
N ASN A 311 7.19 16.38 -2.83
CA ASN A 311 6.69 15.51 -3.88
C ASN A 311 5.20 15.82 -4.16
N ASP A 312 4.65 15.20 -5.20
CA ASP A 312 3.29 15.45 -5.70
C ASP A 312 2.20 15.11 -4.67
N ILE A 313 1.94 16.04 -3.76
CA ILE A 313 0.94 15.95 -2.69
C ILE A 313 -0.16 16.96 -3.03
N ALA A 314 -1.41 16.52 -2.94
CA ALA A 314 -2.58 17.38 -3.01
C ALA A 314 -2.80 18.16 -1.70
N ALA A 315 -1.77 18.86 -1.22
CA ALA A 315 -1.86 19.81 -0.13
C ALA A 315 -1.83 21.23 -0.69
N ASP A 316 -2.37 22.18 0.06
CA ASP A 316 -2.27 23.60 -0.22
C ASP A 316 -1.42 24.32 0.83
N THR A 317 -0.85 23.60 1.79
CA THR A 317 -0.11 24.14 2.94
C THR A 317 1.38 23.79 2.87
N LEU A 318 2.24 24.76 3.20
CA LEU A 318 3.68 24.55 3.38
C LEU A 318 4.00 23.98 4.77
N PHE A 319 5.06 23.19 4.85
CA PHE A 319 5.48 22.52 6.09
C PHE A 319 6.77 23.15 6.64
N PHE A 320 6.81 23.38 7.95
CA PHE A 320 7.93 24.04 8.61
C PHE A 320 8.34 23.30 9.89
N ALA A 321 9.65 23.19 10.12
CA ALA A 321 10.20 22.92 11.44
C ALA A 321 10.37 24.25 12.18
N GLY A 322 9.81 24.36 13.39
CA GLY A 322 9.84 25.58 14.20
C GLY A 322 9.06 26.75 13.58
N THR A 323 9.39 27.97 14.00
CA THR A 323 8.75 29.20 13.54
C THR A 323 9.55 29.78 12.36
N PRO A 324 8.98 29.85 11.14
CA PRO A 324 9.70 30.40 9.99
C PRO A 324 9.90 31.91 10.13
N GLU A 325 11.14 32.38 9.98
CA GLU A 325 11.50 33.80 9.91
C GLU A 325 11.67 34.27 8.47
N THR A 326 12.20 33.41 7.59
CA THR A 326 12.36 33.70 6.15
C THR A 326 12.03 32.47 5.31
N ILE A 327 11.31 32.67 4.21
CA ILE A 327 10.99 31.64 3.22
C ILE A 327 11.54 32.08 1.87
N SER A 328 12.37 31.25 1.26
CA SER A 328 12.85 31.43 -0.12
C SER A 328 12.04 30.52 -1.04
N ILE A 329 11.24 31.09 -1.93
CA ILE A 329 10.33 30.33 -2.79
C ILE A 329 10.12 31.05 -4.13
N ASN A 330 10.08 30.27 -5.22
CA ASN A 330 9.82 30.80 -6.55
C ASN A 330 8.32 30.89 -6.86
N LEU A 331 7.58 31.61 -6.00
CA LEU A 331 6.16 31.91 -6.19
C LEU A 331 5.92 33.39 -5.91
N PRO A 332 5.03 34.07 -6.64
CA PRO A 332 4.82 35.51 -6.48
C PRO A 332 4.03 35.87 -5.21
N PHE A 333 3.14 34.97 -4.76
CA PHE A 333 2.27 35.20 -3.62
C PHE A 333 2.05 33.92 -2.81
N LEU A 334 1.97 34.09 -1.49
CA LEU A 334 1.53 33.10 -0.52
C LEU A 334 0.32 33.65 0.23
N ARG A 335 -0.41 32.78 0.93
CA ARG A 335 -1.53 33.20 1.78
C ARG A 335 -1.26 32.76 3.20
N ARG A 336 -1.61 33.56 4.20
CA ARG A 336 -1.45 33.22 5.61
C ARG A 336 -2.81 33.20 6.29
N THR A 337 -3.13 32.10 6.95
CA THR A 337 -4.33 32.02 7.80
C THR A 337 -4.08 32.77 9.12
N ARG A 338 -5.14 33.21 9.80
CA ARG A 338 -5.04 33.75 11.18
C ARG A 338 -4.40 32.77 12.17
N SER A 339 -4.53 31.46 11.93
CA SER A 339 -3.90 30.41 12.73
C SER A 339 -2.40 30.25 12.43
N GLY A 340 -1.86 31.00 11.47
CA GLY A 340 -0.44 31.04 11.13
C GLY A 340 -0.01 29.91 10.20
N SER A 341 -0.92 29.32 9.43
CA SER A 341 -0.58 28.38 8.35
C SER A 341 -0.29 29.15 7.07
N ILE A 342 0.73 28.72 6.32
CA ILE A 342 1.11 29.33 5.05
C ILE A 342 0.62 28.45 3.92
N LEU A 343 -0.27 29.01 3.10
CA LEU A 343 -0.93 28.33 2.01
C LEU A 343 -0.35 28.79 0.65
N VAL A 344 -0.24 27.85 -0.28
CA VAL A 344 0.03 28.08 -1.69
C VAL A 344 -1.30 28.18 -2.45
N SER A 345 -1.33 29.01 -3.48
CA SER A 345 -2.54 29.14 -4.29
C SER A 345 -2.78 27.84 -5.10
N PRO A 346 -4.02 27.33 -5.19
CA PRO A 346 -4.34 26.08 -5.89
C PRO A 346 -3.88 26.04 -7.36
N ARG A 347 -3.68 27.22 -7.98
CA ARG A 347 -3.19 27.37 -9.35
C ARG A 347 -1.75 26.88 -9.55
N PHE A 348 -0.93 26.88 -8.51
CA PHE A 348 0.49 26.52 -8.63
C PHE A 348 0.77 25.07 -8.26
N GLY A 349 -0.11 24.42 -7.47
CA GLY A 349 0.14 23.08 -6.93
C GLY A 349 1.36 23.03 -5.98
N LEU A 350 1.49 21.94 -5.22
CA LEU A 350 2.68 21.70 -4.38
C LEU A 350 3.62 20.62 -4.95
N GLY A 351 3.22 19.93 -6.02
CA GLY A 351 4.03 18.86 -6.60
C GLY A 351 5.33 19.37 -7.23
N GLY A 352 6.45 18.85 -6.74
CA GLY A 352 7.79 19.27 -7.19
C GLY A 352 8.19 20.66 -6.68
N LEU A 353 7.47 21.22 -5.69
CA LEU A 353 7.79 22.53 -5.14
C LEU A 353 9.04 22.45 -4.28
N ASN A 354 9.97 23.37 -4.54
CA ASN A 354 11.20 23.53 -3.78
C ASN A 354 11.19 24.88 -3.06
N TYR A 355 11.43 24.87 -1.76
CA TYR A 355 11.55 26.09 -0.97
C TYR A 355 12.62 25.96 0.13
N GLY A 356 13.30 27.07 0.40
CA GLY A 356 14.23 27.21 1.51
C GLY A 356 13.56 27.89 2.69
N VAL A 357 13.94 27.52 3.90
CA VAL A 357 13.41 28.13 5.13
C VAL A 357 14.54 28.41 6.09
N TYR A 358 14.51 29.60 6.68
CA TYR A 358 15.20 29.93 7.90
C TYR A 358 14.17 30.01 9.03
N SER A 359 14.28 29.13 10.01
CA SER A 359 13.34 29.02 11.13
C SER A 359 14.07 29.13 12.47
N PHE A 360 13.35 29.61 13.48
CA PHE A 360 13.75 29.50 14.87
C PHE A 360 13.08 28.28 15.51
N LEU A 361 13.89 27.37 16.06
CA LEU A 361 13.42 26.20 16.81
C LEU A 361 13.49 26.50 18.30
N GLU A 362 12.34 26.76 18.91
CA GLU A 362 12.22 26.99 20.35
C GLU A 362 12.53 25.72 21.14
N ASP A 363 13.21 25.87 22.28
CA ASP A 363 13.32 24.81 23.29
C ASP A 363 12.02 24.76 24.10
N GLU A 364 11.21 23.72 23.86
CA GLU A 364 9.93 23.54 24.54
C GLU A 364 10.10 23.33 26.06
N SER A 365 11.26 22.85 26.51
CA SER A 365 11.57 22.55 27.92
C SER A 365 12.04 23.77 28.70
N ALA A 366 12.56 24.78 28.01
CA ALA A 366 13.08 25.99 28.64
C ALA A 366 11.99 26.84 29.30
N GLU A 367 12.41 27.60 30.32
CA GLU A 367 11.58 28.62 30.95
C GLU A 367 11.32 29.79 29.99
N VAL A 368 10.17 30.43 30.20
CA VAL A 368 9.74 31.57 29.39
C VAL A 368 10.53 32.80 29.82
N SER A 369 11.26 33.39 28.88
CA SER A 369 12.10 34.57 29.11
C SER A 369 11.30 35.87 29.17
N ALA A 370 10.10 35.91 28.59
CA ALA A 370 9.17 37.04 28.71
C ALA A 370 7.71 36.61 28.42
N THR A 371 6.74 37.24 29.08
CA THR A 371 5.31 36.88 28.94
C THR A 371 4.76 37.33 27.58
N PRO A 372 4.20 36.42 26.76
CA PRO A 372 3.58 36.79 25.50
C PRO A 372 2.31 37.61 25.71
N ASP A 373 2.02 38.49 24.75
CA ASP A 373 0.81 39.30 24.74
C ASP A 373 -0.45 38.41 24.79
N PRO A 374 -1.46 38.75 25.60
CA PRO A 374 -2.67 37.94 25.71
C PRO A 374 -3.43 37.88 24.38
N LEU A 375 -4.13 36.77 24.14
CA LEU A 375 -5.07 36.67 23.02
C LEU A 375 -6.11 37.79 23.11
N THR A 376 -6.47 38.37 21.97
CA THR A 376 -7.63 39.25 21.90
C THR A 376 -8.90 38.51 22.33
N PRO A 377 -9.88 39.18 22.95
CA PRO A 377 -11.13 38.53 23.36
C PRO A 377 -11.80 37.77 22.21
N LEU A 378 -11.84 38.36 21.01
CA LEU A 378 -12.39 37.73 19.82
C LEU A 378 -11.65 36.44 19.44
N ALA A 379 -10.31 36.45 19.42
CA ALA A 379 -9.53 35.26 19.10
C ALA A 379 -9.69 34.17 20.17
N ARG A 380 -9.81 34.56 21.44
CA ARG A 380 -10.08 33.64 22.55
C ARG A 380 -11.44 32.96 22.37
N ASP A 381 -12.48 33.73 22.10
CA ASP A 381 -13.85 33.22 21.91
C ASP A 381 -13.93 32.30 20.68
N GLU A 382 -13.33 32.70 19.55
CA GLU A 382 -13.24 31.86 18.34
C GLU A 382 -12.60 30.49 18.61
N LEU A 383 -11.55 30.44 19.45
CA LEU A 383 -10.85 29.21 19.82
C LEU A 383 -11.59 28.39 20.88
N LEU A 384 -12.55 28.97 21.59
CA LEU A 384 -13.38 28.28 22.58
C LEU A 384 -14.72 27.80 22.00
N LEU A 385 -15.07 28.22 20.77
CA LEU A 385 -16.25 27.73 20.07
C LEU A 385 -16.25 26.20 19.98
N MET A 386 -17.38 25.62 20.36
CA MET A 386 -17.64 24.19 20.31
C MET A 386 -19.08 23.92 19.87
N PRO A 387 -19.33 22.85 19.13
CA PRO A 387 -20.68 22.39 18.82
C PRO A 387 -21.30 21.77 20.09
N ASN A 388 -22.56 21.33 19.99
CA ASN A 388 -23.14 20.51 21.05
C ASN A 388 -22.44 19.14 21.07
N ILE A 389 -21.62 18.90 22.10
CA ILE A 389 -20.86 17.67 22.31
C ILE A 389 -21.39 16.91 23.53
N ASP A 390 -21.08 15.62 23.61
CA ASP A 390 -21.42 14.79 24.77
C ASP A 390 -20.92 15.41 26.09
N ALA A 391 -21.86 15.69 27.00
CA ALA A 391 -21.57 16.33 28.29
C ALA A 391 -20.58 15.53 29.15
N ARG A 392 -20.48 14.20 28.95
CA ARG A 392 -19.52 13.34 29.64
C ARG A 392 -18.08 13.74 29.37
N ILE A 393 -17.78 14.36 28.23
CA ILE A 393 -16.42 14.82 27.89
C ILE A 393 -15.96 15.91 28.86
N ARG A 394 -16.84 16.85 29.22
CA ARG A 394 -16.54 17.90 30.21
C ARG A 394 -16.32 17.31 31.59
N SER A 395 -17.15 16.34 32.00
CA SER A 395 -17.00 15.67 33.29
C SER A 395 -15.68 14.91 33.37
N LEU A 396 -15.33 14.17 32.31
CA LEU A 396 -14.06 13.47 32.21
C LEU A 396 -12.86 14.43 32.25
N ALA A 397 -12.93 15.56 31.53
CA ALA A 397 -11.87 16.57 31.58
C ALA A 397 -11.66 17.10 33.00
N ARG A 398 -12.74 17.41 33.73
CA ARG A 398 -12.66 17.87 35.13
C ARG A 398 -12.11 16.82 36.08
N GLU A 399 -12.50 15.56 35.90
CA GLU A 399 -12.02 14.43 36.69
C GLU A 399 -10.51 14.24 36.50
N MET A 400 -10.05 14.20 35.24
CA MET A 400 -8.64 14.06 34.90
C MET A 400 -7.78 15.22 35.42
N THR A 401 -8.36 16.40 35.61
CA THR A 401 -7.64 17.60 36.08
C THR A 401 -7.98 18.01 37.51
N ALA A 402 -8.59 17.15 38.33
CA ALA A 402 -9.13 17.53 39.63
C ALA A 402 -8.08 18.11 40.60
N GLY A 403 -6.82 17.70 40.48
CA GLY A 403 -5.70 18.20 41.29
C GLY A 403 -4.91 19.35 40.66
N ALA A 404 -5.24 19.77 39.44
CA ALA A 404 -4.49 20.78 38.69
C ALA A 404 -5.08 22.18 38.89
N THR A 405 -4.21 23.13 39.23
CA THR A 405 -4.61 24.52 39.51
C THR A 405 -4.40 25.43 38.30
N THR A 406 -3.28 25.27 37.59
CA THR A 406 -2.90 26.11 36.45
C THR A 406 -3.35 25.53 35.11
N ASP A 407 -3.48 26.37 34.07
CA ASP A 407 -3.81 25.92 32.70
C ASP A 407 -2.78 24.92 32.17
N LEU A 408 -1.50 25.12 32.53
CA LEU A 408 -0.40 24.23 32.14
C LEU A 408 -0.53 22.86 32.82
N GLU A 409 -0.77 22.82 34.12
CA GLU A 409 -0.99 21.57 34.86
C GLU A 409 -2.19 20.82 34.28
N LYS A 410 -3.32 21.50 34.05
CA LYS A 410 -4.50 20.88 33.45
C LYS A 410 -4.18 20.27 32.08
N ALA A 411 -3.46 20.99 31.23
CA ALA A 411 -3.07 20.48 29.92
C ALA A 411 -2.12 19.28 30.01
N ARG A 412 -1.16 19.28 30.94
CA ARG A 412 -0.24 18.15 31.16
C ARG A 412 -0.95 16.92 31.75
N GLU A 413 -1.90 17.10 32.66
CA GLU A 413 -2.70 16.00 33.20
C GLU A 413 -3.58 15.35 32.12
N LEU A 414 -4.20 16.16 31.24
CA LEU A 414 -4.95 15.64 30.10
C LEU A 414 -4.04 14.87 29.12
N GLU A 415 -2.87 15.44 28.77
CA GLU A 415 -1.88 14.78 27.91
C GLU A 415 -1.44 13.43 28.50
N TYR A 416 -1.03 13.43 29.77
CA TYR A 416 -0.57 12.23 30.47
C TYR A 416 -1.69 11.19 30.59
N GLY A 417 -2.89 11.59 31.00
CA GLY A 417 -4.01 10.67 31.18
C GLY A 417 -4.48 10.06 29.86
N LEU A 418 -4.46 10.81 28.74
CA LEU A 418 -4.74 10.27 27.42
C LEU A 418 -3.66 9.28 26.98
N ARG A 419 -2.37 9.60 27.16
CA ARG A 419 -1.26 8.70 26.82
C ARG A 419 -1.25 7.41 27.64
N LYS A 420 -1.67 7.49 28.91
CA LYS A 420 -1.63 6.37 29.85
C LYS A 420 -2.82 5.42 29.71
N ASN A 421 -4.04 5.97 29.55
CA ASN A 421 -5.28 5.20 29.70
C ASN A 421 -5.88 4.71 28.37
N TYR A 422 -5.30 5.09 27.23
CA TYR A 422 -5.83 4.81 25.89
C TYR A 422 -4.75 4.16 25.01
N GLY A 423 -5.17 3.37 24.02
CA GLY A 423 -4.26 2.66 23.12
C GLY A 423 -4.16 3.26 21.71
N TYR A 424 -3.01 3.09 21.06
CA TYR A 424 -2.86 3.44 19.65
C TYR A 424 -3.39 2.32 18.74
N THR A 425 -4.11 2.65 17.67
CA THR A 425 -4.45 1.70 16.59
C THR A 425 -4.69 2.42 15.26
N LEU A 426 -4.19 1.82 14.17
CA LEU A 426 -4.48 2.25 12.79
C LEU A 426 -5.66 1.49 12.17
N GLN A 427 -6.28 0.56 12.91
CA GLN A 427 -7.49 -0.13 12.44
C GLN A 427 -8.62 0.89 12.34
N LEU A 428 -9.23 1.02 11.17
CA LEU A 428 -10.38 1.89 10.97
C LEU A 428 -11.65 1.26 11.55
N LEU A 429 -12.63 2.09 11.89
CA LEU A 429 -13.94 1.59 12.31
C LEU A 429 -14.69 1.06 11.08
N PRO A 430 -15.37 -0.11 11.19
CA PRO A 430 -16.09 -0.71 10.06
C PRO A 430 -17.32 0.12 9.62
N ALA A 431 -17.81 1.02 10.48
CA ALA A 431 -18.93 1.90 10.18
C ALA A 431 -18.70 3.31 10.75
N ALA A 432 -19.32 4.31 10.11
CA ALA A 432 -19.31 5.69 10.60
C ALA A 432 -20.10 5.79 11.92
N VAL A 433 -19.50 6.44 12.91
CA VAL A 433 -20.12 6.67 14.22
C VAL A 433 -20.69 8.08 14.29
N ALA A 434 -21.85 8.23 14.94
CA ALA A 434 -22.54 9.52 15.06
C ALA A 434 -21.70 10.56 15.81
N ASP A 435 -21.13 10.18 16.97
CA ASP A 435 -20.16 10.94 17.74
C ASP A 435 -18.83 10.16 17.83
N PRO A 436 -17.90 10.40 16.89
CA PRO A 436 -16.63 9.68 16.85
C PRO A 436 -15.77 9.92 18.10
N LEU A 437 -15.89 11.10 18.73
CA LEU A 437 -15.05 11.49 19.85
C LEU A 437 -15.51 10.85 21.15
N SER A 438 -16.81 10.88 21.42
CA SER A 438 -17.42 10.18 22.56
C SER A 438 -17.19 8.67 22.46
N HIS A 439 -17.35 8.09 21.26
CA HIS A 439 -17.06 6.68 21.05
C HIS A 439 -15.58 6.34 21.30
N PHE A 440 -14.64 7.19 20.88
CA PHE A 440 -13.22 7.00 21.20
C PHE A 440 -12.98 7.05 22.71
N LEU A 441 -13.52 8.05 23.42
CA LEU A 441 -13.26 8.27 24.84
C LEU A 441 -13.88 7.20 25.75
N PHE A 442 -15.12 6.79 25.48
CA PHE A 442 -15.90 5.98 26.42
C PHE A 442 -16.08 4.51 26.00
N VAL A 443 -15.98 4.20 24.71
CA VAL A 443 -16.26 2.85 24.19
C VAL A 443 -14.99 2.18 23.68
N ARG A 444 -14.38 2.74 22.64
CA ARG A 444 -13.27 2.12 21.92
C ARG A 444 -11.96 2.19 22.70
N LYS A 445 -11.71 3.32 23.36
CA LYS A 445 -10.46 3.67 24.08
C LYS A 445 -9.17 3.46 23.28
N LYS A 446 -9.29 3.37 21.94
CA LYS A 446 -8.17 3.17 21.01
C LYS A 446 -8.41 3.97 19.73
N GLY A 447 -7.38 4.62 19.22
CA GLY A 447 -7.45 5.41 17.98
C GLY A 447 -6.09 5.81 17.45
N HIS A 448 -6.06 6.56 16.35
CA HIS A 448 -4.85 7.20 15.83
C HIS A 448 -4.77 8.68 16.26
N CYS A 449 -3.67 9.35 15.89
CA CYS A 449 -3.30 10.69 16.37
C CYS A 449 -4.42 11.75 16.30
N GLU A 450 -5.26 11.75 15.26
CA GLU A 450 -6.38 12.69 15.14
C GLU A 450 -7.38 12.58 16.30
N TYR A 451 -7.70 11.36 16.74
CA TYR A 451 -8.64 11.15 17.85
C TYR A 451 -8.06 11.66 19.16
N PHE A 452 -6.78 11.40 19.41
CA PHE A 452 -6.07 11.87 20.58
C PHE A 452 -5.96 13.40 20.60
N ALA A 453 -5.50 14.00 19.51
CA ALA A 453 -5.38 15.45 19.39
C ALA A 453 -6.74 16.14 19.52
N SER A 454 -7.78 15.62 18.86
CA SER A 454 -9.14 16.15 18.95
C SER A 454 -9.70 16.03 20.37
N ALA A 455 -9.50 14.89 21.04
CA ALA A 455 -9.99 14.66 22.39
C ALA A 455 -9.38 15.65 23.37
N MET A 456 -8.05 15.79 23.34
CA MET A 456 -7.35 16.74 24.19
C MET A 456 -7.77 18.18 23.89
N ALA A 457 -7.83 18.57 22.61
CA ALA A 457 -8.22 19.94 22.23
C ALA A 457 -9.64 20.27 22.71
N VAL A 458 -10.60 19.36 22.55
CA VAL A 458 -11.98 19.54 23.02
C VAL A 458 -12.03 19.58 24.55
N MET A 459 -11.36 18.66 25.25
CA MET A 459 -11.30 18.66 26.72
C MET A 459 -10.76 19.99 27.25
N LEU A 460 -9.68 20.52 26.68
CA LEU A 460 -9.12 21.83 27.03
C LEU A 460 -10.14 22.95 26.85
N ARG A 461 -10.88 22.99 25.73
CA ARG A 461 -11.94 23.98 25.50
C ARG A 461 -13.07 23.87 26.51
N THR A 462 -13.43 22.66 26.95
CA THR A 462 -14.44 22.48 28.02
C THR A 462 -13.99 23.04 29.38
N LEU A 463 -12.68 23.19 29.58
CA LEU A 463 -12.05 23.80 30.75
C LEU A 463 -11.76 25.30 30.57
N GLY A 464 -12.13 25.90 29.43
CA GLY A 464 -11.91 27.32 29.13
C GLY A 464 -10.51 27.66 28.64
N ILE A 465 -9.71 26.66 28.25
CA ILE A 465 -8.35 26.82 27.72
C ILE A 465 -8.43 26.83 26.18
N PRO A 466 -8.07 27.95 25.52
CA PRO A 466 -8.07 28.02 24.06
C PRO A 466 -7.08 27.02 23.47
N SER A 467 -7.51 26.24 22.49
CA SER A 467 -6.71 25.17 21.89
C SER A 467 -6.96 25.08 20.39
N ARG A 468 -6.03 24.47 19.65
CA ARG A 468 -6.18 24.17 18.22
C ARG A 468 -5.47 22.87 17.87
N VAL A 469 -5.95 22.20 16.83
CA VAL A 469 -5.35 20.96 16.33
C VAL A 469 -4.39 21.31 15.20
N ILE A 470 -3.20 20.75 15.26
CA ILE A 470 -2.18 20.91 14.24
C ILE A 470 -2.05 19.62 13.45
N THR A 471 -1.97 19.73 12.13
CA THR A 471 -1.72 18.62 11.22
C THR A 471 -0.40 18.85 10.51
N GLY A 472 0.40 17.80 10.42
CA GLY A 472 1.71 17.85 9.77
C GLY A 472 2.38 16.49 9.77
N PHE A 473 3.70 16.50 9.89
CA PHE A 473 4.50 15.28 9.99
C PHE A 473 5.37 15.32 11.25
N GLN A 474 5.58 14.16 11.85
CA GLN A 474 6.53 14.02 12.94
C GLN A 474 7.59 13.02 12.53
N SER A 475 8.86 13.37 12.77
CA SER A 475 10.01 12.55 12.39
C SER A 475 10.31 12.54 10.88
N GLY A 476 11.30 11.74 10.52
CA GLY A 476 11.78 11.46 9.16
C GLY A 476 13.03 10.60 9.22
N VAL A 477 13.28 9.82 8.18
CA VAL A 477 14.47 8.96 8.10
C VAL A 477 15.62 9.77 7.49
N TYR A 478 16.60 10.12 8.31
CA TYR A 478 17.82 10.79 7.87
C TYR A 478 18.77 9.79 7.21
N ASN A 479 19.23 10.11 6.00
CA ASN A 479 20.23 9.36 5.27
C ASN A 479 21.58 10.09 5.33
N PRO A 480 22.54 9.63 6.15
CA PRO A 480 23.83 10.31 6.31
C PRO A 480 24.69 10.30 5.04
N MET A 481 24.47 9.35 4.12
CA MET A 481 25.24 9.27 2.87
C MET A 481 24.84 10.36 1.87
N THR A 482 23.57 10.77 1.89
CA THR A 482 23.03 11.77 0.96
C THR A 482 22.84 13.14 1.60
N GLY A 483 22.79 13.21 2.95
CA GLY A 483 22.47 14.42 3.70
C GLY A 483 20.99 14.81 3.65
N TRP A 484 20.13 13.94 3.12
CA TRP A 484 18.69 14.18 3.01
C TRP A 484 17.92 13.40 4.10
N GLN A 485 16.88 14.04 4.62
CA GLN A 485 15.86 13.45 5.46
C GLN A 485 14.62 13.18 4.62
N LEU A 486 14.21 11.92 4.56
CA LEU A 486 12.99 11.49 3.90
C LEU A 486 11.84 11.48 4.91
N VAL A 487 10.77 12.20 4.61
CA VAL A 487 9.51 12.13 5.35
C VAL A 487 8.46 11.49 4.44
N ARG A 488 7.77 10.49 4.98
CA ARG A 488 6.80 9.65 4.28
C ARG A 488 5.38 10.00 4.71
N ALA A 489 4.39 9.54 3.95
CA ALA A 489 2.99 9.61 4.33
C ALA A 489 2.72 8.92 5.68
N SER A 490 3.43 7.83 5.99
CA SER A 490 3.40 7.14 7.28
C SER A 490 3.79 8.02 8.49
N ASP A 491 4.54 9.09 8.24
CA ASP A 491 5.02 10.01 9.28
C ASP A 491 3.99 11.12 9.57
N ALA A 492 2.83 11.09 8.90
CA ALA A 492 1.71 11.99 9.17
C ALA A 492 1.30 11.93 10.66
N HIS A 493 1.13 13.10 11.25
CA HIS A 493 0.82 13.22 12.66
C HIS A 493 -0.08 14.43 12.96
N SER A 494 -0.79 14.34 14.08
CA SER A 494 -1.61 15.42 14.61
C SER A 494 -1.35 15.60 16.09
N TRP A 495 -1.24 16.86 16.51
CA TRP A 495 -0.99 17.24 17.89
C TRP A 495 -1.80 18.48 18.26
N VAL A 496 -1.68 18.94 19.51
CA VAL A 496 -2.43 20.07 20.03
C VAL A 496 -1.50 21.23 20.36
N GLU A 497 -1.92 22.44 20.01
CA GLU A 497 -1.36 23.65 20.57
C GLU A 497 -2.42 24.30 21.47
N ALA A 498 -2.06 24.63 22.71
CA ALA A 498 -2.94 25.32 23.66
C ALA A 498 -2.34 26.66 24.07
N TRP A 499 -3.19 27.66 24.25
CA TRP A 499 -2.77 28.96 24.75
C TRP A 499 -2.71 28.94 26.27
N ILE A 500 -1.49 28.91 26.81
CA ILE A 500 -1.24 28.87 28.25
C ILE A 500 -0.97 30.27 28.76
N THR A 501 -1.73 30.70 29.77
CA THR A 501 -1.57 32.02 30.40
C THR A 501 -0.13 32.22 30.87
N GLY A 502 0.52 33.33 30.46
CA GLY A 502 1.92 33.63 30.77
C GLY A 502 2.98 32.88 29.95
N ARG A 503 2.59 31.87 29.15
CA ARG A 503 3.52 31.03 28.36
C ARG A 503 3.22 31.02 26.85
N GLY A 504 2.02 31.46 26.44
CA GLY A 504 1.59 31.52 25.05
C GLY A 504 1.26 30.16 24.46
N TRP A 505 1.34 30.04 23.14
CA TRP A 505 1.13 28.76 22.45
C TRP A 505 2.14 27.72 22.93
N THR A 506 1.64 26.61 23.46
CA THR A 506 2.43 25.48 23.93
C THR A 506 1.94 24.21 23.27
N THR A 507 2.87 23.40 22.77
CA THR A 507 2.61 22.13 22.11
C THR A 507 2.40 21.01 23.12
N PHE A 508 1.42 20.16 22.84
CA PHE A 508 1.12 18.93 23.57
C PHE A 508 0.84 17.80 22.58
N ASP A 509 1.36 16.61 22.88
CA ASP A 509 1.13 15.42 22.07
C ASP A 509 0.49 14.31 22.93
N PRO A 510 -0.85 14.20 22.92
CA PRO A 510 -1.57 13.20 23.69
C PRO A 510 -1.45 11.78 23.12
N THR A 511 -0.73 11.59 22.00
CA THR A 511 -0.65 10.30 21.33
C THR A 511 0.37 9.39 22.05
N PRO A 512 -0.02 8.17 22.49
CA PRO A 512 0.93 7.21 23.03
C PRO A 512 1.89 6.71 21.93
N PRO A 513 3.11 6.25 22.30
CA PRO A 513 4.03 5.66 21.35
C PRO A 513 3.39 4.47 20.63
N ASP A 514 3.57 4.38 19.31
CA ASP A 514 3.08 3.23 18.53
C ASP A 514 3.91 1.99 18.89
N PRO A 515 3.31 0.90 19.42
CA PRO A 515 4.03 -0.34 19.72
C PRO A 515 4.77 -0.93 18.49
N GLY A 516 4.26 -0.69 17.27
CA GLY A 516 4.87 -1.17 16.03
C GLY A 516 6.07 -0.34 15.55
N SER A 517 6.17 0.92 15.96
CA SER A 517 7.27 1.83 15.56
C SER A 517 8.62 1.42 16.15
N ALA A 518 8.62 0.79 17.34
CA ALA A 518 9.82 0.26 17.98
C ALA A 518 10.42 -0.95 17.22
N ALA A 519 9.58 -1.79 16.60
CA ALA A 519 10.04 -2.94 15.81
C ALA A 519 10.57 -2.54 14.43
N GLY A 520 9.95 -1.52 13.80
CA GLY A 520 10.39 -1.01 12.50
C GLY A 520 11.73 -0.27 12.54
N GLY A 521 12.08 0.36 13.67
CA GLY A 521 13.34 1.10 13.83
C GLY A 521 14.59 0.22 13.78
N VAL A 522 14.50 -1.06 14.15
CA VAL A 522 15.63 -2.00 14.10
C VAL A 522 15.86 -2.49 12.66
N MET A 523 14.80 -2.84 11.93
CA MET A 523 14.90 -3.25 10.52
C MET A 523 15.29 -2.08 9.61
N ALA A 524 14.76 -0.87 9.85
CA ALA A 524 15.11 0.32 9.09
C ALA A 524 16.56 0.80 9.32
N ARG A 525 17.15 0.50 10.49
CA ARG A 525 18.58 0.74 10.77
C ARG A 525 19.51 -0.27 10.09
N LEU A 526 19.00 -1.41 9.65
CA LEU A 526 19.78 -2.49 9.03
C LEU A 526 19.76 -2.50 7.51
N GLY A 527 19.07 -1.56 6.85
CA GLY A 527 19.19 -1.37 5.40
C GLY A 527 18.87 -2.62 4.57
N LEU A 528 17.87 -3.40 4.99
CA LEU A 528 17.33 -4.54 4.25
C LEU A 528 15.95 -4.22 3.66
#